data_AF-M0NHA0-F1
#
_entry.id   AF-M0NHA0-F1
#
_cell.length_a   1.000
_cell.length_b   1.000
_cell.length_c   1.000
_cell.angle_alpha   90.00
_cell.angle_beta   90.00
_cell.angle_gamma   90.00
#
_symmetry.space_group_name_H-M   'P 1'
#
loop_
_entity.id
_entity.type
_entity.pdbx_description
1 polymer ?
#
loop_
_entity_poly.entity_id
_entity_poly.type
_entity_poly.pdbx_seq_one_letter_code
_entity_poly.pdbx_strand_id
1 'polypeptide(L)'
;MAELGVATELDTHEDGSALWRADPVSGNWTDETTINLSPVIIAVYGATSTNDDLELFIDRHGKAALAPAVTATINYLQGETTRRGVADILGVPAVEAIAVTQAIERIIAVVKESDPMLDDVSFEVDTHQRALKQAPYQRADE
;
A
#
# COMPACT_ATOMS: atom_id res chain seq x y z
N MET A 1 29.20 8.12 6.48
CA MET A 1 27.73 8.26 6.48
C MET A 1 27.33 8.93 5.18
N ALA A 2 26.58 8.21 4.36
CA ALA A 2 25.97 8.78 3.16
C ALA A 2 24.60 9.33 3.58
N GLU A 3 24.37 10.62 3.36
CA GLU A 3 23.11 11.29 3.69
C GLU A 3 22.38 11.58 2.37
N LEU A 4 21.33 10.81 2.09
CA LEU A 4 20.29 11.24 1.16
C LEU A 4 19.39 12.13 1.99
N GLY A 5 19.22 13.42 1.69
CA GLY A 5 18.46 14.37 2.54
C GLY A 5 16.96 14.04 2.79
N VAL A 6 16.52 12.82 2.50
CA VAL A 6 15.20 12.21 2.74
C VAL A 6 15.30 10.88 3.53
N ALA A 7 16.51 10.32 3.70
CA ALA A 7 16.77 9.08 4.42
C ALA A 7 18.14 9.09 5.10
N THR A 8 18.13 8.83 6.40
CA THR A 8 19.32 8.74 7.25
C THR A 8 19.63 7.27 7.53
N GLU A 9 20.86 6.85 7.21
CA GLU A 9 21.39 5.55 7.64
C GLU A 9 21.49 5.53 9.17
N LEU A 10 20.91 4.51 9.79
CA LEU A 10 21.02 4.28 11.22
C LEU A 10 22.33 3.56 11.51
N ASP A 11 22.97 3.89 12.64
CA ASP A 11 24.21 3.25 13.11
C ASP A 11 23.95 1.81 13.67
N THR A 12 22.92 1.15 13.15
CA THR A 12 22.47 -0.19 13.54
C THR A 12 22.38 -1.06 12.29
N HIS A 13 22.84 -2.30 12.42
CA HIS A 13 22.75 -3.29 11.36
C HIS A 13 21.89 -4.47 11.83
N GLU A 14 21.04 -4.98 10.94
CA GLU A 14 20.23 -6.18 11.16
C GLU A 14 20.53 -7.17 10.03
N ASP A 15 20.90 -8.40 10.40
CA ASP A 15 21.32 -9.46 9.46
C ASP A 15 22.39 -9.02 8.43
N GLY A 16 23.31 -8.14 8.88
CA GLY A 16 24.39 -7.60 8.05
C GLY A 16 23.97 -6.49 7.08
N SER A 17 22.70 -6.07 7.13
CA SER A 17 22.16 -4.95 6.35
C SER A 17 22.09 -3.69 7.22
N ALA A 18 22.53 -2.55 6.69
CA ALA A 18 22.36 -1.27 7.36
C ALA A 18 20.87 -0.89 7.42
N LEU A 19 20.39 -0.49 8.59
CA LEU A 19 19.03 0.01 8.75
C LEU A 19 18.95 1.48 8.35
N TRP A 20 17.82 1.91 7.79
CA TRP A 20 17.60 3.27 7.34
C TRP A 20 16.32 3.84 7.95
N ARG A 21 16.32 5.12 8.29
CA ARG A 21 15.12 5.89 8.64
C ARG A 21 14.89 6.92 7.56
N ALA A 22 13.72 6.88 6.92
CA ALA A 22 13.31 7.86 5.91
C ALA A 22 12.24 8.79 6.48
N ASP A 23 12.36 10.08 6.20
CA ASP A 23 11.30 11.04 6.46
C ASP A 23 10.32 11.00 5.29
N PRO A 24 9.00 10.94 5.53
CA PRO A 24 8.01 10.90 4.47
C PRO A 24 8.07 12.20 3.66
N VAL A 25 8.22 12.08 2.34
CA VAL A 25 8.21 13.21 1.42
C VAL A 25 6.89 13.21 0.67
N SER A 26 6.14 14.30 0.73
CA SER A 26 4.94 14.50 -0.09
C SER A 26 5.29 15.35 -1.32
N GLY A 27 4.66 15.04 -2.45
CA GLY A 27 4.86 15.76 -3.70
C GLY A 27 3.56 15.82 -4.51
N ASN A 28 3.41 16.87 -5.31
CA ASN A 28 2.32 16.95 -6.27
C ASN A 28 2.77 16.24 -7.55
N TRP A 29 2.08 15.16 -7.93
CA TRP A 29 2.32 14.52 -9.20
C TRP A 29 1.31 15.09 -10.21
N THR A 30 1.81 15.67 -11.30
CA THR A 30 1.03 16.25 -12.42
C THR A 30 -0.12 17.16 -11.97
N ASP A 31 0.19 18.33 -11.39
CA ASP A 31 -0.68 19.51 -11.18
C ASP A 31 -2.11 19.34 -10.59
N GLU A 32 -2.57 18.12 -10.25
CA GLU A 32 -3.97 17.86 -9.89
C GLU A 32 -4.13 16.89 -8.70
N THR A 33 -3.06 16.27 -8.19
CA THR A 33 -3.17 15.39 -7.01
C THR A 33 -1.92 15.44 -6.12
N THR A 34 -2.10 15.87 -4.87
CA THR A 34 -1.11 15.68 -3.80
C THR A 34 -1.11 14.20 -3.40
N ILE A 35 0.02 13.53 -3.61
CA ILE A 35 0.21 12.15 -3.15
C ILE A 35 1.10 12.20 -1.91
N ASN A 36 0.57 11.72 -0.78
CA ASN A 36 1.36 11.45 0.41
C ASN A 36 2.01 10.07 0.26
N LEU A 37 3.34 10.01 0.21
CA LEU A 37 4.09 8.75 0.10
C LEU A 37 4.18 8.07 1.46
N SER A 38 3.08 7.42 1.87
CA SER A 38 3.07 6.60 3.08
C SER A 38 3.76 5.24 2.85
N PRO A 39 4.24 4.55 3.89
CA PRO A 39 4.76 3.19 3.78
C PRO A 39 3.85 2.22 3.02
N VAL A 40 2.52 2.29 3.21
CA VAL A 40 1.57 1.50 2.42
C VAL A 40 1.62 1.85 0.94
N ILE A 41 1.65 3.14 0.57
CA ILE A 41 1.75 3.56 -0.83
C ILE A 41 3.04 3.01 -1.45
N ILE A 42 4.17 3.13 -0.76
CA ILE A 42 5.46 2.62 -1.23
C ILE A 42 5.40 1.10 -1.42
N ALA A 43 4.86 0.37 -0.44
CA ALA A 43 4.73 -1.08 -0.51
C ALA A 43 3.80 -1.54 -1.66
N VAL A 44 2.68 -0.86 -1.88
CA VAL A 44 1.78 -1.18 -3.00
C VAL A 44 2.47 -0.98 -4.35
N TYR A 45 3.18 0.13 -4.53
CA TYR A 45 3.94 0.37 -5.75
C TYR A 45 5.10 -0.62 -5.92
N GLY A 46 5.79 -0.98 -4.84
CA GLY A 46 6.87 -1.98 -4.83
C GLY A 46 6.40 -3.39 -5.17
N ALA A 47 5.17 -3.75 -4.81
CA ALA A 47 4.60 -5.07 -5.08
C ALA A 47 4.14 -5.26 -6.53
N THR A 48 4.10 -4.19 -7.34
CA THR A 48 3.62 -4.27 -8.73
C THR A 48 4.40 -5.25 -9.60
N SER A 49 5.67 -5.54 -9.29
CA SER A 49 6.48 -6.51 -10.04
C SER A 49 6.36 -7.95 -9.56
N THR A 50 5.66 -8.19 -8.45
CA THR A 50 5.54 -9.51 -7.82
C THR A 50 4.09 -9.93 -7.56
N ASN A 51 3.13 -9.11 -7.99
CA ASN A 51 1.71 -9.36 -7.82
C ASN A 51 0.95 -9.13 -9.14
N ASP A 52 0.48 -10.22 -9.75
CA ASP A 52 -0.17 -10.23 -11.05
C ASP A 52 -1.43 -9.34 -11.11
N ASP A 53 -2.20 -9.25 -10.02
CA ASP A 53 -3.41 -8.42 -9.97
C ASP A 53 -3.07 -6.92 -10.00
N LEU A 54 -1.99 -6.52 -9.31
CA LEU A 54 -1.49 -5.15 -9.35
C LEU A 54 -0.85 -4.83 -10.70
N GLU A 55 -0.06 -5.74 -11.27
CA GLU A 55 0.55 -5.59 -12.58
C GLU A 55 -0.53 -5.40 -13.66
N LEU A 56 -1.56 -6.24 -13.65
CA LEU A 56 -2.67 -6.14 -14.60
C LEU A 56 -3.46 -4.83 -14.43
N PHE A 57 -3.66 -4.37 -13.19
CA PHE A 57 -4.36 -3.13 -12.93
C PHE A 57 -3.58 -1.91 -13.47
N ILE A 58 -2.25 -1.88 -13.28
CA ILE A 58 -1.43 -0.78 -13.83
C ILE A 58 -1.31 -0.83 -15.35
N ASP A 59 -1.33 -2.01 -15.96
CA ASP A 59 -1.31 -2.16 -17.42
C ASP A 59 -2.57 -1.54 -18.06
N ARG A 60 -3.72 -1.66 -17.37
CA ARG A 60 -5.00 -1.13 -17.85
C ARG A 60 -5.23 0.35 -17.53
N HIS A 61 -4.87 0.80 -16.33
CA HIS A 61 -5.26 2.12 -15.82
C HIS A 61 -4.07 3.05 -15.57
N GLY A 62 -2.84 2.57 -15.76
CA GLY A 62 -1.62 3.30 -15.45
C GLY A 62 -1.29 3.32 -13.97
N LYS A 63 -0.03 3.59 -13.64
CA LYS A 63 0.46 3.59 -12.25
C LYS A 63 -0.25 4.60 -11.35
N ALA A 64 -0.64 5.76 -11.89
CA ALA A 64 -1.33 6.80 -11.13
C ALA A 64 -2.66 6.33 -10.51
N ALA A 65 -3.31 5.32 -11.10
CA ALA A 65 -4.55 4.75 -10.59
C ALA A 65 -4.36 3.93 -9.28
N LEU A 66 -3.14 3.58 -8.90
CA LEU A 66 -2.90 2.84 -7.65
C LEU A 66 -3.20 3.68 -6.42
N ALA A 67 -2.90 4.98 -6.43
CA ALA A 67 -3.18 5.85 -5.29
C ALA A 67 -4.69 5.86 -4.92
N PRO A 68 -5.63 6.15 -5.85
CA PRO A 68 -7.04 6.07 -5.54
C PRO A 68 -7.51 4.64 -5.23
N ALA A 69 -6.90 3.59 -5.80
CA ALA A 69 -7.20 2.21 -5.43
C ALA A 69 -6.82 1.89 -3.97
N VAL A 70 -5.69 2.42 -3.48
CA VAL A 70 -5.28 2.31 -2.08
C VAL A 70 -6.26 3.04 -1.18
N THR A 71 -6.61 4.28 -1.48
CA THR A 71 -7.61 5.04 -0.72
C THR A 71 -8.95 4.31 -0.67
N ALA A 72 -9.45 3.83 -1.80
CA ALA A 72 -10.72 3.10 -1.83
C ALA A 72 -10.67 1.78 -1.05
N THR A 73 -9.51 1.11 -1.01
CA THR A 73 -9.31 -0.09 -0.19
C THR A 73 -9.32 0.25 1.30
N ILE A 74 -8.70 1.35 1.71
CA ILE A 74 -8.75 1.84 3.10
C ILE A 74 -10.18 2.15 3.50
N ASN A 75 -10.96 2.86 2.66
CA ASN A 75 -12.36 3.15 2.94
C ASN A 75 -13.20 1.86 3.07
N TYR A 76 -12.91 0.84 2.25
CA TYR A 76 -13.53 -0.47 2.40
C TYR A 76 -13.18 -1.10 3.76
N LEU A 77 -11.91 -1.07 4.16
CA LEU A 77 -11.45 -1.62 5.44
C LEU A 77 -12.04 -0.89 6.65
N GLN A 78 -12.29 0.42 6.53
CA GLN A 78 -12.97 1.24 7.53
C GLN A 78 -14.49 1.03 7.57
N GLY A 79 -15.06 0.19 6.69
CA GLY A 79 -16.50 -0.05 6.63
C GLY A 79 -17.30 1.06 5.93
N GLU A 80 -16.65 2.07 5.35
CA GLU A 80 -17.30 3.20 4.67
C GLU A 80 -17.92 2.81 3.32
N THR A 81 -17.42 1.74 2.72
CA THR A 81 -17.96 1.17 1.49
C THR A 81 -17.87 -0.35 1.50
N THR A 82 -18.55 -0.99 0.55
CA THR A 82 -18.38 -2.44 0.31
C THR A 82 -17.27 -2.66 -0.71
N ARG A 83 -16.63 -3.84 -0.70
CA ARG A 83 -15.62 -4.19 -1.71
C ARG A 83 -16.16 -4.07 -3.15
N ARG A 84 -17.45 -4.32 -3.36
CA ARG A 84 -18.12 -4.12 -4.65
C ARG A 84 -18.33 -2.63 -4.97
N GLY A 85 -18.64 -1.82 -3.96
CA GLY A 85 -18.79 -0.35 -4.11
C GLY A 85 -17.49 0.35 -4.50
N VAL A 86 -16.33 -0.24 -4.20
CA VAL A 86 -15.03 0.25 -4.70
C VAL A 86 -14.98 0.24 -6.24
N ALA A 87 -15.67 -0.68 -6.91
CA ALA A 87 -15.74 -0.70 -8.37
C ALA A 87 -16.35 0.57 -8.94
N ASP A 88 -17.42 1.06 -8.31
CA ASP A 88 -18.09 2.30 -8.70
C ASP A 88 -17.21 3.52 -8.42
N ILE A 89 -16.45 3.50 -7.31
CA ILE A 89 -15.49 4.57 -6.95
C ILE A 89 -14.35 4.66 -7.98
N LEU A 90 -13.81 3.52 -8.39
CA LEU A 90 -12.69 3.47 -9.33
C LEU A 90 -13.13 3.55 -10.79
N GLY A 91 -14.43 3.38 -11.08
CA GLY A 91 -14.94 3.33 -12.45
C GLY A 91 -14.47 2.09 -13.23
N VAL A 92 -14.23 0.97 -12.55
CA VAL A 92 -13.70 -0.28 -13.13
C VAL A 92 -14.66 -1.46 -12.96
N PRO A 93 -14.51 -2.56 -13.71
CA PRO A 93 -15.32 -3.75 -13.52
C PRO A 93 -15.23 -4.31 -12.10
N ALA A 94 -16.34 -4.79 -11.54
CA ALA A 94 -16.39 -5.29 -10.16
C ALA A 94 -15.37 -6.41 -9.88
N VAL A 95 -15.12 -7.31 -10.84
CA VAL A 95 -14.11 -8.37 -10.70
C VAL A 95 -12.69 -7.81 -10.56
N GLU A 96 -12.40 -6.73 -11.27
CA GLU A 96 -11.10 -6.07 -11.26
C GLU A 96 -10.90 -5.28 -9.97
N ALA A 97 -11.93 -4.55 -9.53
CA ALA A 97 -11.93 -3.88 -8.23
C ALA A 97 -11.72 -4.88 -7.08
N ILE A 98 -12.36 -6.04 -7.13
CA ILE A 98 -12.17 -7.09 -6.12
C ILE A 98 -10.73 -7.62 -6.13
N ALA A 99 -10.16 -7.90 -7.30
CA ALA A 99 -8.79 -8.40 -7.41
C ALA A 99 -7.76 -7.39 -6.85
N VAL A 100 -7.83 -6.13 -7.30
CA VAL A 100 -6.88 -5.10 -6.86
C VAL A 100 -7.02 -4.78 -5.37
N THR A 101 -8.26 -4.68 -4.86
CA THR A 101 -8.49 -4.42 -3.43
C THR A 101 -8.02 -5.58 -2.55
N GLN A 102 -8.17 -6.83 -2.98
CA GLN A 102 -7.63 -7.99 -2.25
C GLN A 102 -6.09 -8.00 -2.23
N ALA A 103 -5.44 -7.60 -3.32
CA ALA A 103 -3.99 -7.46 -3.36
C ALA A 103 -3.52 -6.35 -2.40
N ILE A 104 -4.14 -5.17 -2.45
CA ILE A 104 -3.81 -4.02 -1.60
C ILE A 104 -4.11 -4.32 -0.13
N GLU A 105 -5.26 -4.92 0.20
CA GLU A 105 -5.65 -5.27 1.57
C GLU A 105 -4.59 -6.10 2.27
N ARG A 106 -4.04 -7.11 1.58
CA ARG A 106 -2.98 -7.97 2.13
C ARG A 106 -1.71 -7.19 2.45
N ILE A 107 -1.37 -6.19 1.63
CA ILE A 107 -0.22 -5.31 1.86
C ILE A 107 -0.49 -4.42 3.06
N ILE A 108 -1.65 -3.78 3.11
CA ILE A 108 -2.07 -2.92 4.23
C ILE A 108 -1.99 -3.71 5.54
N ALA A 109 -2.53 -4.92 5.59
CA ALA A 109 -2.52 -5.72 6.81
C ALA A 109 -1.10 -6.01 7.34
N VAL A 110 -0.13 -6.21 6.45
CA VAL A 110 1.28 -6.41 6.84
C VAL A 110 1.92 -5.09 7.30
N VAL A 111 1.71 -4.01 6.55
CA VAL A 111 2.43 -2.73 6.68
C VAL A 111 1.76 -1.77 7.67
N LYS A 112 0.50 -1.99 8.07
CA LYS A 112 -0.30 -1.07 8.90
C LYS A 112 0.47 -0.55 10.12
N GLU A 113 1.10 -1.45 10.87
CA GLU A 113 1.84 -1.12 12.11
C GLU A 113 3.09 -0.26 11.88
N SER A 114 3.55 -0.15 10.64
CA SER A 114 4.69 0.66 10.24
C SER A 114 4.31 1.92 9.47
N ASP A 115 3.02 2.16 9.23
CA ASP A 115 2.52 3.33 8.49
C ASP A 115 1.89 4.36 9.45
N PRO A 116 2.58 5.46 9.78
CA PRO A 116 2.08 6.48 10.69
C PRO A 116 0.78 7.16 10.21
N MET A 117 0.47 7.10 8.91
CA MET A 117 -0.78 7.65 8.38
C MET A 117 -1.99 6.78 8.75
N LEU A 118 -1.76 5.56 9.25
CA LEU A 118 -2.80 4.61 9.66
C LEU A 118 -2.86 4.39 11.18
N ASP A 119 -2.07 5.11 11.98
CA ASP A 119 -2.01 4.97 13.45
C ASP A 119 -3.39 5.16 14.10
N ASP A 120 -4.14 6.17 13.65
CA ASP A 120 -5.48 6.50 14.13
C ASP A 120 -6.61 5.81 13.34
N VAL A 121 -6.26 4.91 12.41
CA VAL A 121 -7.24 4.26 11.53
C VAL A 121 -7.66 2.90 12.09
N SER A 122 -8.95 2.81 12.47
CA SER A 122 -9.62 1.56 12.83
C SER A 122 -10.15 0.87 11.57
N PHE A 123 -9.89 -0.44 11.44
CA PHE A 123 -10.47 -1.27 10.40
C PHE A 123 -11.60 -2.11 10.99
N GLU A 124 -12.76 -2.09 10.34
CA GLU A 124 -13.93 -2.91 10.67
C GLU A 124 -13.89 -4.27 9.95
N VAL A 125 -13.11 -4.37 8.88
CA VAL A 125 -12.93 -5.59 8.10
C VAL A 125 -11.59 -6.24 8.46
N ASP A 126 -11.65 -7.44 9.03
CA ASP A 126 -10.47 -8.23 9.32
C ASP A 126 -9.95 -8.95 8.08
N THR A 127 -8.64 -8.83 7.83
CA THR A 127 -7.94 -9.65 6.83
C THR A 127 -7.63 -11.02 7.42
N HIS A 128 -8.20 -12.08 6.85
CA HIS A 128 -7.97 -13.44 7.32
C HIS A 128 -6.49 -13.86 7.16
N GLN A 129 -5.92 -14.54 8.16
CA GLN A 129 -4.54 -15.05 8.14
C GLN A 129 -4.19 -15.88 6.90
N ARG A 130 -5.16 -16.62 6.33
CA ARG A 130 -4.94 -17.38 5.09
C ARG A 130 -4.63 -16.48 3.89
N ALA A 131 -5.22 -15.28 3.86
CA ALA A 131 -4.94 -14.30 2.82
C ALA A 131 -3.54 -13.70 2.99
N LEU A 132 -3.07 -13.50 4.22
CA LEU A 132 -1.73 -12.96 4.50
C LEU A 132 -0.60 -13.85 3.98
N LYS A 133 -0.80 -15.17 3.93
CA LYS A 133 0.17 -16.10 3.32
C LYS A 133 0.39 -15.86 1.81
N GLN A 134 -0.52 -15.16 1.17
CA GLN A 134 -0.45 -14.77 -0.25
C GLN A 134 -0.06 -13.30 -0.41
N ALA A 135 0.28 -12.60 0.68
CA ALA A 135 0.78 -11.25 0.61
C ALA A 135 2.18 -11.23 -0.04
N PRO A 136 2.51 -10.17 -0.80
CA PRO A 136 3.84 -10.02 -1.40
C PRO A 136 4.93 -9.72 -0.36
N TYR A 137 4.53 -9.39 0.88
CA TYR A 137 5.43 -9.09 1.99
C TYR A 137 5.11 -9.99 3.19
N GLN A 138 6.13 -10.29 3.98
CA GLN A 138 6.02 -10.97 5.28
C GLN A 138 6.73 -10.11 6.32
N ARG A 139 6.27 -10.14 7.57
CA ARG A 139 7.01 -9.51 8.68
C ARG A 139 8.21 -10.40 9.02
N ALA A 140 9.35 -9.79 9.34
CA ALA A 140 10.58 -10.52 9.67
C ALA A 140 10.47 -11.32 10.98
N ASP A 141 9.50 -10.98 11.85
CA ASP A 141 9.35 -11.54 13.19
C ASP A 141 8.30 -12.69 13.30
N GLU A 142 7.92 -13.34 12.19
CA GLU A 142 6.96 -14.48 12.17
C GLU A 142 7.53 -15.77 11.53
#